data_AF-A0A225W5R9-F1
#
_entry.id   AF-A0A225W5R9-F1
#
_cell.length_a   1.000
_cell.length_b   1.000
_cell.length_c   1.000
_cell.angle_alpha   90.00
_cell.angle_beta   90.00
_cell.angle_gamma   90.00
#
_symmetry.space_group_name_H-M   'P 1'
#
loop_
_entity.id
_entity.type
_entity.pdbx_description
1 polymer ?
#
loop_
_entity_poly.entity_id
_entity_poly.type
_entity_poly.pdbx_seq_one_letter_code
_entity_poly.pdbx_strand_id
1 'polypeptide(L)'
;MLLVAAMVATTLAISRVDGNSRVQLRVLTDEAAMDFPPEPAAEWGQCKWIDKTVECGDGLECYVQNDWYGQCLQSVVDTWGLCADGWRKMPCKAGHICQMKGDWYGQCVPSPNADTKVSEWGQCGWDGFTATCEDNLKCVYSDIAWFGFCVKKYVEAFGQCGGYGWSTDCVDGSVCKLQSEAFSQCIPSSDGGRVAEGGQCKWEGNQVNCADGLQCIVYNDWYGQCVKQVADVWGQCGGKNWNGTCRDGSKCVWMSDWYSQCVPN
;
A
#
# COMPACT_ATOMS: atom_id res chain seq x y z
N MET A 1 37.48 3.50 71.53
CA MET A 1 38.92 3.74 71.29
C MET A 1 39.23 3.17 69.92
N LEU A 2 39.43 4.04 68.92
CA LEU A 2 39.87 3.69 67.57
C LEU A 2 41.25 3.03 67.61
N LEU A 3 41.52 2.08 66.70
CA LEU A 3 42.77 2.00 65.94
C LEU A 3 42.69 0.93 64.81
N VAL A 4 42.63 1.44 63.55
CA VAL A 4 43.35 1.05 62.30
C VAL A 4 43.23 -0.41 61.76
N ALA A 5 43.20 -0.72 60.46
CA ALA A 5 43.76 -0.03 59.30
C ALA A 5 43.20 -0.52 57.94
N ALA A 6 43.20 0.43 56.98
CA ALA A 6 43.49 0.32 55.54
C ALA A 6 42.85 -0.82 54.70
N MET A 7 41.85 -0.46 53.89
CA MET A 7 41.42 -1.25 52.72
C MET A 7 42.29 -0.90 51.51
N VAL A 8 43.02 -1.88 50.98
CA VAL A 8 43.73 -1.78 49.70
C VAL A 8 42.71 -1.95 48.57
N ALA A 9 42.38 -0.87 47.87
CA ALA A 9 41.59 -0.93 46.65
C ALA A 9 42.44 -1.47 45.50
N THR A 10 42.30 -2.76 45.18
CA THR A 10 42.90 -3.34 43.98
C THR A 10 41.99 -3.04 42.79
N THR A 11 42.40 -2.10 41.96
CA THR A 11 41.80 -1.84 40.64
C THR A 11 42.17 -2.98 39.70
N LEU A 12 41.22 -3.87 39.41
CA LEU A 12 41.34 -4.83 38.31
C LEU A 12 41.05 -4.09 37.00
N ALA A 13 42.08 -3.90 36.19
CA ALA A 13 41.97 -3.39 34.84
C ALA A 13 41.23 -4.41 33.95
N ILE A 14 40.03 -4.05 33.48
CA ILE A 14 39.34 -4.80 32.43
C ILE A 14 40.09 -4.52 31.12
N SER A 15 40.88 -5.49 30.67
CA SER A 15 41.43 -5.46 29.31
C SER A 15 40.30 -5.78 28.33
N ARG A 16 40.08 -4.91 27.34
CA ARG A 16 39.18 -5.18 26.20
C ARG A 16 39.62 -6.49 25.53
N VAL A 17 38.70 -7.42 25.38
CA VAL A 17 38.85 -8.58 24.49
C VAL A 17 38.24 -8.20 23.16
N ASP A 18 39.07 -8.09 22.13
CA ASP A 18 38.64 -7.99 20.74
C ASP A 18 37.93 -9.30 20.35
N GLY A 19 36.72 -9.15 19.81
CA GLY A 19 35.87 -10.25 19.42
C GLY A 19 36.38 -10.97 18.18
N ASN A 20 37.21 -12.00 18.36
CA ASN A 20 37.29 -13.11 17.41
C ASN A 20 37.93 -14.38 17.99
N SER A 21 37.25 -15.07 18.91
CA SER A 21 37.65 -16.43 19.32
C SER A 21 36.45 -17.24 19.83
N ARG A 22 36.20 -18.39 19.18
CA ARG A 22 35.18 -19.38 19.59
C ARG A 22 35.72 -20.27 20.72
N VAL A 23 35.89 -19.70 21.91
CA VAL A 23 36.11 -20.48 23.12
C VAL A 23 34.79 -20.58 23.86
N GLN A 24 34.16 -21.76 23.84
CA GLN A 24 33.03 -22.03 24.72
C GLN A 24 33.54 -22.25 26.14
N LEU A 25 33.55 -21.19 26.95
CA LEU A 25 33.64 -21.34 28.40
C LEU A 25 32.32 -21.94 28.89
N ARG A 26 32.33 -23.22 29.25
CA ARG A 26 31.27 -23.80 30.09
C ARG A 26 31.46 -23.29 31.51
N VAL A 27 30.68 -22.29 31.87
CA VAL A 27 30.45 -21.91 33.27
C VAL A 27 29.43 -22.91 33.83
N LEU A 28 29.88 -23.74 34.78
CA LEU A 28 28.98 -24.50 35.64
C LEU A 28 28.49 -23.54 36.72
N THR A 29 27.27 -23.04 36.58
CA THR A 29 26.57 -22.36 37.68
C THR A 29 25.25 -23.07 37.93
N ASP A 30 25.10 -23.54 39.16
CA ASP A 30 23.87 -24.06 39.73
C ASP A 30 22.75 -23.01 39.65
N GLU A 31 21.57 -23.49 39.24
CA GLU A 31 20.22 -23.03 39.56
C GLU A 31 20.03 -21.55 39.95
N ALA A 32 20.24 -20.67 38.98
CA ALA A 32 19.49 -19.43 38.88
C ALA A 32 19.29 -19.14 37.40
N ALA A 33 18.27 -19.78 36.82
CA ALA A 33 17.76 -19.42 35.50
C ALA A 33 17.36 -17.94 35.56
N MET A 34 18.20 -17.08 35.01
CA MET A 34 17.72 -15.82 34.47
C MET A 34 16.77 -16.22 33.35
N ASP A 35 15.48 -16.20 33.66
CA ASP A 35 14.38 -16.50 32.75
C ASP A 35 14.32 -15.37 31.69
N PHE A 36 15.28 -15.41 30.76
CA PHE A 36 15.08 -14.79 29.47
C PHE A 36 13.96 -15.61 28.82
N PRO A 37 12.84 -14.97 28.41
CA PRO A 37 11.81 -15.68 27.66
C PRO A 37 12.50 -16.38 26.48
N PRO A 38 12.14 -17.65 26.19
CA PRO A 38 12.79 -18.37 25.10
C PRO A 38 12.64 -17.52 23.84
N GLU A 39 13.77 -17.16 23.22
CA GLU A 39 13.73 -16.39 21.99
C GLU A 39 12.81 -17.12 21.00
N PRO A 40 11.92 -16.38 20.32
CA PRO A 40 11.02 -17.01 19.38
C PRO A 40 11.81 -17.79 18.33
N ALA A 41 11.36 -18.99 18.02
CA ALA A 41 12.05 -19.87 17.08
C ALA A 41 12.07 -19.22 15.68
N ALA A 42 13.28 -19.08 15.14
CA ALA A 42 13.52 -18.55 13.80
C ALA A 42 12.95 -19.47 12.71
N GLU A 43 12.97 -19.02 11.45
CA GLU A 43 12.54 -19.82 10.31
C GLU A 43 13.33 -21.14 10.25
N TRP A 44 12.63 -22.26 10.01
CA TRP A 44 13.12 -23.64 10.11
C TRP A 44 13.44 -24.12 11.53
N GLY A 45 13.38 -23.22 12.51
CA GLY A 45 13.50 -23.52 13.93
C GLY A 45 12.40 -24.44 14.42
N GLN A 46 12.70 -25.19 15.47
CA GLN A 46 11.75 -26.16 16.01
C GLN A 46 10.75 -25.48 16.94
N CYS A 47 9.46 -25.58 16.61
CA CYS A 47 8.37 -25.01 17.39
C CYS A 47 7.68 -26.04 18.30
N LYS A 48 7.83 -27.33 18.02
CA LYS A 48 7.30 -28.41 18.87
C LYS A 48 8.31 -29.56 19.00
N TRP A 49 8.62 -29.95 20.24
CA TRP A 49 9.38 -31.15 20.59
C TRP A 49 8.69 -31.87 21.75
N ILE A 50 8.03 -33.00 21.47
CA ILE A 50 7.25 -33.79 22.45
C ILE A 50 6.22 -32.88 23.16
N ASP A 51 6.43 -32.56 24.44
CA ASP A 51 5.53 -31.73 25.27
C ASP A 51 5.93 -30.25 25.30
N LYS A 52 7.06 -29.87 24.66
CA LYS A 52 7.54 -28.50 24.62
C LYS A 52 7.06 -27.81 23.35
N THR A 53 6.46 -26.63 23.52
CA THR A 53 6.06 -25.73 22.43
C THR A 53 6.81 -24.41 22.58
N VAL A 54 7.34 -23.90 21.47
CA VAL A 54 8.05 -22.62 21.37
C VAL A 54 7.30 -21.76 20.36
N GLU A 55 7.08 -20.49 20.70
CA GLU A 55 6.47 -19.54 19.77
C GLU A 55 7.42 -19.25 18.59
N CYS A 56 6.85 -19.10 17.41
CA CYS A 56 7.59 -18.75 16.23
C CYS A 56 7.80 -17.24 16.14
N GLY A 57 8.88 -16.81 15.49
CA GLY A 57 9.12 -15.39 15.21
C GLY A 57 8.02 -14.78 14.33
N ASP A 58 7.99 -13.44 14.28
CA ASP A 58 6.98 -12.69 13.53
C ASP A 58 6.86 -13.18 12.07
N GLY A 59 5.63 -13.46 11.63
CA GLY A 59 5.34 -13.95 10.27
C GLY A 59 5.56 -15.45 10.05
N LEU A 60 5.94 -16.19 11.10
CA LEU A 60 6.11 -17.64 11.06
C LEU A 60 5.00 -18.34 11.86
N GLU A 61 4.52 -19.45 11.34
CA GLU A 61 3.56 -20.34 12.00
C GLU A 61 4.22 -21.67 12.37
N CYS A 62 3.81 -22.22 13.51
CA CYS A 62 4.25 -23.53 13.94
C CYS A 62 3.53 -24.63 13.15
N TYR A 63 4.19 -25.16 12.12
CA TYR A 63 3.69 -26.28 11.36
C TYR A 63 4.05 -27.60 12.05
N VAL A 64 3.07 -28.20 12.72
CA VAL A 64 3.22 -29.49 13.42
C VAL A 64 3.13 -30.63 12.41
N GLN A 65 4.23 -31.37 12.23
CA GLN A 65 4.28 -32.51 11.30
C GLN A 65 3.72 -33.79 11.94
N ASN A 66 3.89 -33.96 13.25
CA ASN A 66 3.41 -35.12 13.99
C ASN A 66 3.30 -34.79 15.49
N ASP A 67 2.94 -35.78 16.29
CA ASP A 67 2.69 -35.60 17.73
C ASP A 67 3.91 -35.07 18.50
N TRP A 68 5.12 -35.21 17.97
CA TRP A 68 6.36 -34.85 18.66
C TRP A 68 7.21 -33.80 17.94
N TYR A 69 6.88 -33.41 16.71
CA TYR A 69 7.70 -32.51 15.89
C TYR A 69 6.88 -31.42 15.20
N GLY A 70 7.38 -30.19 15.27
CA GLY A 70 6.88 -29.06 14.49
C GLY A 70 7.97 -28.04 14.22
N GLN A 71 7.84 -27.31 13.12
CA GLN A 71 8.80 -26.27 12.71
C GLN A 71 8.11 -24.94 12.44
N CYS A 72 8.80 -23.84 12.74
CA CYS A 72 8.41 -22.50 12.35
C CYS A 72 8.67 -22.30 10.86
N LEU A 73 7.60 -22.08 10.10
CA LEU A 73 7.65 -21.85 8.66
C LEU A 73 6.82 -20.61 8.34
N GLN A 74 7.10 -19.95 7.22
CA GLN A 74 6.25 -18.85 6.75
C GLN A 74 4.83 -19.36 6.52
N SER A 75 3.81 -18.61 6.96
CA SER A 75 2.40 -18.97 6.73
C SER A 75 2.01 -18.93 5.24
N VAL A 76 2.77 -18.19 4.43
CA VAL A 76 2.68 -18.10 2.97
C VAL A 76 4.05 -18.23 2.36
N VAL A 77 4.14 -18.98 1.26
CA VAL A 77 5.42 -19.25 0.60
C VAL A 77 5.68 -18.22 -0.50
N ASP A 78 6.84 -17.58 -0.44
CA ASP A 78 7.32 -16.64 -1.46
C ASP A 78 7.59 -17.33 -2.82
N THR A 79 7.82 -16.51 -3.85
CA THR A 79 8.10 -16.98 -5.20
C THR A 79 9.26 -17.99 -5.23
N TRP A 80 9.08 -19.08 -5.98
CA TRP A 80 10.02 -20.21 -6.08
C TRP A 80 10.22 -21.01 -4.79
N GLY A 81 9.55 -20.65 -3.70
CA GLY A 81 9.56 -21.42 -2.47
C GLY A 81 8.81 -22.75 -2.61
N LEU A 82 9.14 -23.67 -1.71
CA LEU A 82 8.56 -25.01 -1.63
C LEU A 82 7.14 -24.93 -1.05
N CYS A 83 6.13 -25.08 -1.91
CA CYS A 83 4.72 -25.02 -1.50
C CYS A 83 4.07 -26.39 -1.31
N ALA A 84 4.72 -27.45 -1.80
CA ALA A 84 4.33 -28.81 -1.47
C ALA A 84 5.54 -29.75 -1.50
N ASP A 85 5.55 -30.80 -0.68
CA ASP A 85 6.65 -31.78 -0.63
C ASP A 85 6.22 -33.20 -0.22
N GLY A 86 5.01 -33.62 -0.60
CA GLY A 86 4.44 -34.94 -0.30
C GLY A 86 3.79 -35.06 1.08
N TRP A 87 4.18 -34.22 2.05
CA TRP A 87 3.66 -34.22 3.43
C TRP A 87 3.00 -32.89 3.81
N ARG A 88 3.25 -31.84 3.03
CA ARG A 88 2.82 -30.47 3.32
C ARG A 88 2.26 -29.81 2.07
N LYS A 89 1.28 -28.93 2.26
CA LYS A 89 0.77 -28.01 1.23
C LYS A 89 0.59 -26.64 1.86
N MET A 90 1.39 -25.68 1.40
CA MET A 90 1.39 -24.31 1.88
C MET A 90 0.79 -23.39 0.82
N PRO A 91 0.01 -22.36 1.22
CA PRO A 91 -0.47 -21.37 0.28
C PRO A 91 0.71 -20.56 -0.27
N CYS A 92 0.66 -20.27 -1.56
CA CYS A 92 1.59 -19.33 -2.17
C CYS A 92 1.14 -17.90 -1.91
N LYS A 93 2.10 -16.98 -1.88
CA LYS A 93 1.82 -15.55 -1.90
C LYS A 93 0.89 -15.18 -3.07
N ALA A 94 0.08 -14.15 -2.89
CA ALA A 94 -0.86 -13.69 -3.92
C ALA A 94 -0.19 -13.53 -5.29
N GLY A 95 -0.93 -13.83 -6.37
CA GLY A 95 -0.39 -13.85 -7.73
C GLY A 95 0.46 -15.08 -8.09
N HIS A 96 0.56 -16.07 -7.21
CA HIS A 96 1.29 -17.32 -7.43
C HIS A 96 0.39 -18.53 -7.24
N ILE A 97 0.66 -19.59 -8.00
CA ILE A 97 0.04 -20.90 -7.82
C ILE A 97 1.10 -21.90 -7.37
N CYS A 98 0.70 -22.85 -6.55
CA CYS A 98 1.55 -23.98 -6.24
C CYS A 98 1.56 -24.93 -7.44
N GLN A 99 2.63 -24.91 -8.24
CA GLN A 99 2.79 -25.80 -9.38
C GLN A 99 3.65 -27.00 -8.98
N MET A 100 3.09 -28.20 -9.16
CA MET A 100 3.84 -29.44 -8.97
C MET A 100 4.98 -29.56 -9.99
N LYS A 101 6.18 -29.88 -9.49
CA LYS A 101 7.40 -30.11 -10.25
C LYS A 101 7.73 -31.60 -10.15
N GLY A 102 7.30 -32.36 -11.15
CA GLY A 102 7.29 -33.82 -11.05
C GLY A 102 6.34 -34.30 -9.95
N ASP A 103 6.66 -35.45 -9.35
CA ASP A 103 5.75 -36.12 -8.41
C ASP A 103 6.07 -35.86 -6.92
N TRP A 104 7.17 -35.17 -6.62
CA TRP A 104 7.73 -35.14 -5.26
C TRP A 104 7.70 -33.77 -4.59
N TYR A 105 7.49 -32.68 -5.34
CA TYR A 105 7.35 -31.35 -4.74
C TYR A 105 6.53 -30.39 -5.60
N GLY A 106 5.98 -29.36 -4.95
CA GLY A 106 5.36 -28.20 -5.56
C GLY A 106 6.17 -26.96 -5.25
N GLN A 107 6.23 -26.07 -6.24
CA GLN A 107 6.90 -24.79 -6.13
C GLN A 107 5.92 -23.65 -6.41
N CYS A 108 5.97 -22.58 -5.63
CA CYS A 108 5.19 -21.38 -5.91
C CYS A 108 5.70 -20.74 -7.19
N VAL A 109 4.91 -20.84 -8.26
CA VAL A 109 5.24 -20.22 -9.54
C VAL A 109 4.30 -19.05 -9.79
N PRO A 110 4.80 -17.97 -10.38
CA PRO A 110 3.97 -16.84 -10.73
C PRO A 110 2.87 -17.24 -11.75
N SER A 111 1.65 -16.75 -11.58
CA SER A 111 0.53 -17.08 -12.47
C SER A 111 -0.50 -15.95 -12.58
N PRO A 112 -0.86 -15.51 -13.81
CA PRO A 112 -1.93 -14.54 -14.04
C PRO A 112 -3.32 -15.01 -13.56
N ASN A 113 -3.50 -16.33 -13.50
CA ASN A 113 -4.74 -17.00 -13.11
C ASN A 113 -4.67 -17.53 -11.66
N ALA A 114 -3.81 -16.97 -10.81
CA ALA A 114 -3.82 -17.32 -9.40
C ALA A 114 -5.20 -17.05 -8.80
N ASP A 115 -5.67 -17.94 -7.92
CA ASP A 115 -6.97 -17.82 -7.25
C ASP A 115 -7.06 -16.56 -6.36
N THR A 116 -5.91 -15.98 -6.01
CA THR A 116 -5.77 -14.75 -5.24
C THR A 116 -5.11 -13.65 -6.07
N LYS A 117 -5.80 -12.51 -6.18
CA LYS A 117 -5.28 -11.28 -6.77
C LYS A 117 -4.27 -10.62 -5.85
N VAL A 118 -3.31 -9.90 -6.42
CA VAL A 118 -2.27 -9.20 -5.67
C VAL A 118 -2.85 -7.92 -5.05
N SER A 119 -2.67 -7.78 -3.73
CA SER A 119 -3.11 -6.63 -2.93
C SER A 119 -2.23 -5.40 -3.17
N GLU A 120 -2.62 -4.26 -2.57
CA GLU A 120 -1.84 -3.01 -2.63
C GLU A 120 -0.38 -3.23 -2.21
N TRP A 121 0.56 -2.61 -2.94
CA TRP A 121 2.01 -2.74 -2.83
C TRP A 121 2.59 -4.13 -3.12
N GLY A 122 1.75 -5.14 -3.37
CA GLY A 122 2.20 -6.46 -3.75
C GLY A 122 2.81 -6.48 -5.15
N GLN A 123 3.77 -7.37 -5.35
CA GLN A 123 4.47 -7.52 -6.63
C GLN A 123 3.51 -8.09 -7.69
N CYS A 124 3.36 -7.38 -8.80
CA CYS A 124 2.52 -7.77 -9.93
C CYS A 124 3.28 -7.93 -11.24
N GLY A 125 4.57 -7.61 -11.28
CA GLY A 125 5.38 -7.77 -12.48
C GLY A 125 6.84 -8.06 -12.18
N TRP A 126 7.43 -8.98 -12.92
CA TRP A 126 8.88 -9.00 -13.14
C TRP A 126 9.25 -9.54 -14.51
N ASP A 127 10.54 -9.62 -14.89
CA ASP A 127 10.98 -10.21 -16.16
C ASP A 127 10.30 -11.57 -16.49
N GLY A 128 9.38 -11.56 -17.47
CA GLY A 128 8.59 -12.73 -17.88
C GLY A 128 7.38 -13.08 -16.99
N PHE A 129 7.01 -12.23 -16.03
CA PHE A 129 5.89 -12.43 -15.12
C PHE A 129 4.97 -11.20 -15.06
N THR A 130 3.67 -11.46 -15.09
CA THR A 130 2.62 -10.51 -14.72
C THR A 130 1.56 -11.21 -13.89
N ALA A 131 1.13 -10.60 -12.79
CA ALA A 131 -0.03 -11.02 -12.01
C ALA A 131 -1.14 -9.96 -12.05
N THR A 132 -2.35 -10.44 -11.77
CA THR A 132 -3.55 -9.61 -11.74
C THR A 132 -3.69 -8.96 -10.36
N CYS A 133 -3.77 -7.63 -10.33
CA CYS A 133 -4.08 -6.88 -9.11
C CYS A 133 -5.58 -6.95 -8.77
N GLU A 134 -5.96 -6.67 -7.53
CA GLU A 134 -7.36 -6.50 -7.11
C GLU A 134 -8.11 -5.44 -7.95
N ASP A 135 -9.44 -5.47 -7.96
CA ASP A 135 -10.26 -4.74 -8.97
C ASP A 135 -10.08 -3.21 -9.00
N ASN A 136 -9.62 -2.61 -7.90
CA ASN A 136 -9.34 -1.17 -7.79
C ASN A 136 -7.85 -0.80 -7.90
N LEU A 137 -7.01 -1.77 -8.23
CA LEU A 137 -5.57 -1.62 -8.34
C LEU A 137 -5.11 -1.81 -9.80
N LYS A 138 -4.01 -1.16 -10.18
CA LYS A 138 -3.29 -1.41 -11.43
C LYS A 138 -1.84 -1.72 -11.15
N CYS A 139 -1.26 -2.55 -12.01
CA CYS A 139 0.16 -2.86 -11.98
C CYS A 139 0.94 -1.69 -12.58
N VAL A 140 1.84 -1.08 -11.81
CA VAL A 140 2.76 -0.03 -12.27
C VAL A 140 4.19 -0.52 -12.16
N TYR A 141 5.08 0.02 -12.98
CA TYR A 141 6.51 -0.33 -13.00
C TYR A 141 7.33 0.89 -12.56
N SER A 142 8.38 0.64 -11.78
CA SER A 142 9.39 1.66 -11.44
C SER A 142 10.39 1.86 -12.60
N ASP A 143 11.34 2.79 -12.42
CA ASP A 143 12.40 3.11 -13.40
C ASP A 143 13.20 1.89 -13.88
N ILE A 144 13.24 0.83 -13.08
CA ILE A 144 13.93 -0.40 -13.44
C ILE A 144 13.16 -1.29 -14.42
N ALA A 145 11.91 -0.96 -14.80
CA ALA A 145 11.06 -1.61 -15.82
C ALA A 145 10.76 -3.12 -15.65
N TRP A 146 11.54 -3.85 -14.84
CA TRP A 146 11.37 -5.25 -14.51
C TRP A 146 10.81 -5.46 -13.10
N PHE A 147 10.46 -4.41 -12.36
CA PHE A 147 9.80 -4.55 -11.05
C PHE A 147 8.46 -3.83 -11.08
N GLY A 148 7.39 -4.61 -11.06
CA GLY A 148 6.02 -4.11 -11.05
C GLY A 148 5.31 -4.42 -9.74
N PHE A 149 4.51 -3.47 -9.25
CA PHE A 149 3.70 -3.63 -8.03
C PHE A 149 2.33 -2.98 -8.18
N CYS A 150 1.35 -3.49 -7.42
CA CYS A 150 -0.03 -3.03 -7.48
C CYS A 150 -0.22 -1.75 -6.69
N VAL A 151 -0.75 -0.72 -7.34
CA VAL A 151 -1.15 0.54 -6.70
C VAL A 151 -2.59 0.87 -7.03
N LYS A 152 -3.22 1.76 -6.27
CA LYS A 152 -4.58 2.23 -6.57
C LYS A 152 -4.64 2.82 -7.97
N LYS A 153 -5.69 2.47 -8.73
CA LYS A 153 -5.97 3.07 -10.05
C LYS A 153 -6.12 4.58 -9.95
N TYR A 154 -6.91 5.01 -8.97
CA TYR A 154 -7.18 6.41 -8.65
C TYR A 154 -6.79 6.68 -7.21
N VAL A 155 -5.89 7.63 -7.01
CA VAL A 155 -5.43 8.06 -5.69
C VAL A 155 -6.15 9.35 -5.29
N GLU A 156 -6.68 9.35 -4.06
CA GLU A 156 -7.35 10.51 -3.48
C GLU A 156 -6.43 11.74 -3.43
N ALA A 157 -7.03 12.93 -3.34
CA ALA A 157 -6.27 14.16 -3.13
C ALA A 157 -5.32 14.02 -1.94
N PHE A 158 -4.10 14.53 -2.10
CA PHE A 158 -2.97 14.44 -1.17
C PHE A 158 -2.37 13.04 -0.97
N GLY A 159 -2.88 12.00 -1.63
CA GLY A 159 -2.26 10.68 -1.62
C GLY A 159 -1.00 10.59 -2.49
N GLN A 160 -0.17 9.57 -2.26
CA GLN A 160 0.99 9.29 -3.09
C GLN A 160 0.56 8.72 -4.43
N CYS A 161 0.97 9.36 -5.51
CA CYS A 161 0.65 8.96 -6.87
C CYS A 161 1.88 8.59 -7.71
N GLY A 162 3.09 8.62 -7.11
CA GLY A 162 4.31 8.25 -7.81
C GLY A 162 5.58 8.40 -6.97
N GLY A 163 6.73 8.18 -7.62
CA GLY A 163 8.08 8.22 -7.07
C GLY A 163 8.98 7.18 -7.76
N TYR A 164 10.30 7.34 -7.80
CA TYR A 164 11.24 6.38 -8.40
C TYR A 164 10.76 5.78 -9.75
N GLY A 165 10.26 6.66 -10.63
CA GLY A 165 9.85 6.30 -11.99
C GLY A 165 8.44 5.78 -12.19
N TRP A 166 7.77 5.35 -11.13
CA TRP A 166 6.38 4.89 -11.24
C TRP A 166 5.41 6.05 -11.02
N SER A 167 4.25 5.97 -11.67
CA SER A 167 3.12 6.87 -11.43
C SER A 167 1.78 6.18 -11.61
N THR A 168 0.75 6.68 -10.93
CA THR A 168 -0.65 6.28 -11.07
C THR A 168 -1.57 7.49 -11.23
N ASP A 169 -2.85 7.25 -11.52
CA ASP A 169 -3.80 8.32 -11.79
C ASP A 169 -4.35 8.88 -10.46
N CYS A 170 -4.62 10.18 -10.46
CA CYS A 170 -5.29 10.85 -9.35
C CYS A 170 -6.80 10.84 -9.57
N VAL A 171 -7.57 10.98 -8.49
CA VAL A 171 -9.00 11.28 -8.59
C VAL A 171 -9.24 12.62 -9.30
N ASP A 172 -10.40 12.74 -9.93
CA ASP A 172 -10.80 13.94 -10.68
C ASP A 172 -10.58 15.23 -9.86
N GLY A 173 -10.09 16.27 -10.53
CA GLY A 173 -9.76 17.56 -9.90
C GLY A 173 -8.40 17.61 -9.19
N SER A 174 -7.61 16.53 -9.24
CA SER A 174 -6.23 16.52 -8.75
C SER A 174 -5.25 15.98 -9.79
N VAL A 175 -4.00 16.45 -9.73
CA VAL A 175 -2.93 16.10 -10.67
C VAL A 175 -1.74 15.58 -9.88
N CYS A 176 -1.12 14.51 -10.38
CA CYS A 176 0.08 13.96 -9.76
C CYS A 176 1.26 14.92 -9.98
N LYS A 177 1.73 15.57 -8.91
CA LYS A 177 2.87 16.49 -8.95
C LYS A 177 4.05 15.91 -8.19
N LEU A 178 5.20 15.89 -8.86
CA LEU A 178 6.48 15.49 -8.26
C LEU A 178 6.82 16.42 -7.08
N GLN A 179 7.10 15.84 -5.92
CA GLN A 179 7.58 16.57 -4.73
C GLN A 179 9.05 16.27 -4.47
N SER A 180 9.46 15.02 -4.66
CA SER A 180 10.84 14.55 -4.59
C SER A 180 11.02 13.34 -5.49
N GLU A 181 12.27 12.89 -5.67
CA GLU A 181 12.57 11.67 -6.43
C GLU A 181 11.75 10.47 -5.96
N ALA A 182 11.58 10.31 -4.65
CA ALA A 182 10.86 9.18 -4.05
C ALA A 182 9.34 9.39 -3.95
N PHE A 183 8.82 10.60 -4.20
CA PHE A 183 7.47 10.96 -3.82
C PHE A 183 6.83 11.97 -4.78
N SER A 184 5.74 11.54 -5.41
CA SER A 184 4.79 12.40 -6.11
C SER A 184 3.44 12.35 -5.41
N GLN A 185 2.77 13.48 -5.32
CA GLN A 185 1.52 13.63 -4.57
C GLN A 185 0.40 14.13 -5.49
N CYS A 186 -0.81 13.60 -5.32
CA CYS A 186 -2.00 14.16 -5.97
C CYS A 186 -2.28 15.52 -5.35
N ILE A 187 -2.00 16.59 -6.08
CA ILE A 187 -2.29 17.95 -5.63
C ILE A 187 -3.55 18.41 -6.35
N PRO A 188 -4.58 18.90 -5.62
CA PRO A 188 -5.70 19.59 -6.25
C PRO A 188 -5.17 20.64 -7.20
N SER A 189 -5.50 20.51 -8.49
CA SER A 189 -4.94 21.38 -9.52
C SER A 189 -5.99 21.68 -10.55
N SER A 190 -6.09 22.96 -10.87
CA SER A 190 -6.86 23.49 -11.98
C SER A 190 -6.37 23.03 -13.35
N ASP A 191 -5.12 22.62 -13.46
CA ASP A 191 -4.34 22.63 -14.71
C ASP A 191 -4.31 21.30 -15.47
N GLY A 192 -5.27 20.39 -15.27
CA GLY A 192 -5.27 19.13 -16.05
C GLY A 192 -6.27 18.04 -15.67
N GLY A 193 -6.97 18.18 -14.55
CA GLY A 193 -8.16 17.39 -14.26
C GLY A 193 -9.41 18.09 -14.79
N ARG A 194 -10.44 17.34 -15.19
CA ARG A 194 -11.74 17.92 -15.50
C ARG A 194 -12.33 18.52 -14.22
N VAL A 195 -12.64 19.81 -14.21
CA VAL A 195 -13.12 20.50 -13.01
C VAL A 195 -14.54 20.04 -12.65
N ALA A 196 -14.71 19.56 -11.42
CA ALA A 196 -16.00 19.09 -10.90
C ALA A 196 -17.03 20.22 -10.73
N GLU A 197 -18.29 19.85 -10.51
CA GLU A 197 -19.38 20.80 -10.31
C GLU A 197 -19.07 21.75 -9.14
N GLY A 198 -19.23 23.05 -9.37
CA GLY A 198 -18.91 24.11 -8.41
C GLY A 198 -17.45 24.54 -8.37
N GLY A 199 -16.53 23.85 -9.06
CA GLY A 199 -15.11 24.24 -9.11
C GLY A 199 -14.84 25.45 -10.02
N GLN A 200 -13.76 26.18 -9.74
CA GLN A 200 -13.33 27.30 -10.59
C GLN A 200 -12.72 26.78 -11.89
N CYS A 201 -13.07 27.39 -13.02
CA CYS A 201 -12.63 26.99 -14.36
C CYS A 201 -11.97 28.11 -15.18
N LYS A 202 -11.92 29.35 -14.66
CA LYS A 202 -11.26 30.51 -15.29
C LYS A 202 -10.40 31.27 -14.28
N TRP A 203 -9.20 31.67 -14.72
CA TRP A 203 -8.26 32.58 -14.06
C TRP A 203 -7.80 33.63 -15.06
N GLU A 204 -7.06 34.65 -14.61
CA GLU A 204 -6.43 35.61 -15.51
C GLU A 204 -5.53 34.88 -16.54
N GLY A 205 -5.85 35.03 -17.82
CA GLY A 205 -5.12 34.37 -18.92
C GLY A 205 -5.35 32.87 -19.11
N ASN A 206 -6.02 32.15 -18.19
CA ASN A 206 -6.18 30.69 -18.24
C ASN A 206 -7.64 30.25 -18.12
N GLN A 207 -8.06 29.25 -18.88
CA GLN A 207 -9.37 28.61 -18.78
C GLN A 207 -9.22 27.09 -19.00
N VAL A 208 -9.94 26.30 -18.19
CA VAL A 208 -9.84 24.84 -18.17
C VAL A 208 -11.20 24.19 -18.37
N ASN A 209 -11.20 22.90 -18.75
CA ASN A 209 -12.43 22.17 -19.04
C ASN A 209 -13.07 21.60 -17.77
N CYS A 210 -14.40 21.58 -17.75
CA CYS A 210 -15.17 20.93 -16.70
C CYS A 210 -15.34 19.42 -16.96
N ALA A 211 -15.78 18.68 -15.94
CA ALA A 211 -16.17 17.27 -16.06
C ALA A 211 -17.30 17.06 -17.09
N ASP A 212 -17.51 15.81 -17.53
CA ASP A 212 -18.59 15.48 -18.46
C ASP A 212 -19.94 16.02 -17.95
N GLY A 213 -20.73 16.61 -18.84
CA GLY A 213 -22.04 17.19 -18.51
C GLY A 213 -21.99 18.56 -17.81
N LEU A 214 -20.80 19.14 -17.61
CA LEU A 214 -20.62 20.47 -17.02
C LEU A 214 -20.09 21.50 -18.06
N GLN A 215 -20.35 22.78 -17.80
CA GLN A 215 -19.86 23.91 -18.59
C GLN A 215 -19.19 24.95 -17.69
N CYS A 216 -18.16 25.60 -18.21
CA CYS A 216 -17.47 26.70 -17.52
C CYS A 216 -18.25 28.01 -17.75
N ILE A 217 -18.87 28.54 -16.70
CA ILE A 217 -19.51 29.85 -16.72
C ILE A 217 -18.50 30.90 -16.30
N VAL A 218 -18.07 31.74 -17.24
CA VAL A 218 -17.13 32.83 -16.98
C VAL A 218 -17.90 34.05 -16.46
N TYR A 219 -17.63 34.44 -15.21
CA TYR A 219 -18.24 35.63 -14.61
C TYR A 219 -17.42 36.89 -14.93
N ASN A 220 -16.10 36.77 -14.97
CA ASN A 220 -15.15 37.83 -15.30
C ASN A 220 -13.79 37.24 -15.74
N ASP A 221 -12.82 38.11 -16.04
CA ASP A 221 -11.51 37.69 -16.59
C ASP A 221 -10.70 36.78 -15.65
N TRP A 222 -10.98 36.80 -14.35
CA TRP A 222 -10.24 36.08 -13.31
C TRP A 222 -11.05 34.97 -12.62
N TYR A 223 -12.35 34.85 -12.92
CA TYR A 223 -13.24 33.89 -12.28
C TYR A 223 -14.32 33.35 -13.20
N GLY A 224 -14.47 32.04 -13.14
CA GLY A 224 -15.52 31.28 -13.80
C GLY A 224 -15.71 29.97 -13.06
N GLN A 225 -16.90 29.40 -13.13
CA GLN A 225 -17.27 28.21 -12.34
C GLN A 225 -17.91 27.14 -13.21
N CYS A 226 -17.58 25.88 -12.94
CA CYS A 226 -18.22 24.74 -13.58
C CYS A 226 -19.63 24.51 -13.01
N VAL A 227 -20.63 24.54 -13.88
CA VAL A 227 -22.03 24.24 -13.54
C VAL A 227 -22.61 23.21 -14.50
N LYS A 228 -23.72 22.57 -14.13
CA LYS A 228 -24.41 21.62 -15.01
C LYS A 228 -24.85 22.29 -16.33
N GLN A 229 -24.59 21.61 -17.45
CA GLN A 229 -25.15 21.99 -18.75
C GLN A 229 -26.68 21.75 -18.79
N VAL A 230 -27.09 20.64 -18.20
CA VAL A 230 -28.49 20.23 -18.04
C VAL A 230 -28.80 20.18 -16.54
N ALA A 231 -29.56 21.15 -16.06
CA ALA A 231 -29.94 21.23 -14.66
C ALA A 231 -31.12 20.30 -14.35
N ASP A 232 -31.09 19.68 -13.17
CA ASP A 232 -32.22 18.93 -12.63
C ASP A 232 -33.39 19.86 -12.28
N VAL A 233 -34.56 19.29 -12.01
CA VAL A 233 -35.72 20.04 -11.50
C VAL A 233 -35.30 20.78 -10.23
N TRP A 234 -35.65 22.07 -10.13
CA TRP A 234 -35.22 23.02 -9.10
C TRP A 234 -33.76 23.48 -9.16
N GLY A 235 -32.95 22.96 -10.09
CA GLY A 235 -31.58 23.40 -10.33
C GLY A 235 -31.50 24.75 -11.04
N GLN A 236 -30.32 25.39 -10.96
CA GLN A 236 -30.06 26.63 -11.69
C GLN A 236 -29.82 26.34 -13.17
N CYS A 237 -30.55 27.02 -14.04
CA CYS A 237 -30.50 26.85 -15.50
C CYS A 237 -30.13 28.12 -16.25
N GLY A 238 -29.81 29.21 -15.55
CA GLY A 238 -29.38 30.45 -16.18
C GLY A 238 -29.03 31.53 -15.18
N GLY A 239 -28.49 32.62 -15.70
CA GLY A 239 -28.09 33.80 -14.95
C GLY A 239 -27.35 34.78 -15.86
N LYS A 240 -26.73 35.80 -15.27
CA LYS A 240 -26.13 36.86 -16.05
C LYS A 240 -24.97 36.28 -16.86
N ASN A 241 -25.01 36.52 -18.17
CA ASN A 241 -24.03 36.06 -19.15
C ASN A 241 -24.01 34.52 -19.41
N TRP A 242 -25.03 33.76 -19.00
CA TRP A 242 -25.14 32.35 -19.39
C TRP A 242 -26.55 31.79 -19.38
N ASN A 243 -26.79 30.84 -20.28
CA ASN A 243 -28.03 30.08 -20.36
C ASN A 243 -27.70 28.58 -20.40
N GLY A 244 -28.30 27.81 -19.50
CA GLY A 244 -28.28 26.37 -19.48
C GLY A 244 -29.59 25.78 -20.00
N THR A 245 -29.71 24.47 -19.88
CA THR A 245 -30.93 23.72 -20.22
C THR A 245 -31.47 23.00 -19.00
N CYS A 246 -32.78 22.70 -19.01
CA CYS A 246 -33.41 21.91 -17.97
C CYS A 246 -33.62 20.48 -18.45
N ARG A 247 -33.59 19.53 -17.52
CA ARG A 247 -33.99 18.14 -17.78
C ARG A 247 -35.42 18.08 -18.30
N ASP A 248 -35.69 17.10 -19.16
CA ASP A 248 -37.03 16.85 -19.72
C ASP A 248 -38.13 16.88 -18.65
N GLY A 249 -39.24 17.56 -18.96
CA GLY A 249 -40.36 17.76 -18.03
C GLY A 249 -40.25 19.01 -17.15
N SER A 250 -39.21 19.83 -17.33
CA SER A 250 -39.07 21.13 -16.66
C SER A 250 -38.68 22.24 -17.62
N LYS A 251 -38.96 23.49 -17.24
CA LYS A 251 -38.67 24.71 -18.00
C LYS A 251 -37.82 25.67 -17.19
N CYS A 252 -36.89 26.34 -17.86
CA CYS A 252 -36.03 27.33 -17.22
C CYS A 252 -36.82 28.63 -17.02
N VAL A 253 -37.06 29.02 -15.77
CA VAL A 253 -37.80 30.23 -15.41
C VAL A 253 -36.83 31.26 -14.82
N TRP A 254 -36.87 32.46 -15.38
CA TRP A 254 -36.13 33.60 -14.87
C TRP A 254 -36.62 34.00 -13.48
N MET A 255 -35.70 34.17 -12.53
CA MET A 255 -36.00 34.67 -11.18
C MET A 255 -35.32 36.00 -10.90
N SER A 256 -34.10 36.19 -11.40
CA SER A 256 -33.33 37.43 -11.33
C SER A 256 -32.29 37.46 -12.43
N ASP A 257 -31.62 38.61 -12.61
CA ASP A 257 -30.48 38.75 -13.53
C ASP A 257 -29.42 37.67 -13.34
N TRP A 258 -29.23 37.18 -12.11
CA TRP A 258 -28.17 36.23 -11.77
C TRP A 258 -28.66 34.79 -11.62
N TYR A 259 -29.97 34.56 -11.66
CA TYR A 259 -30.54 33.26 -11.31
C TYR A 259 -31.80 32.98 -12.13
N SER A 260 -31.78 31.86 -12.85
CA SER A 260 -32.95 31.21 -13.45
C SER A 260 -33.00 29.77 -12.95
N GLN A 261 -34.19 29.25 -12.70
CA GLN A 261 -34.40 27.94 -12.08
C GLN A 261 -35.25 27.04 -12.97
N CYS A 262 -34.89 25.75 -13.04
CA CYS A 262 -35.76 24.75 -13.64
C CYS A 262 -36.97 24.52 -12.75
N VAL A 263 -38.16 24.75 -13.27
CA VAL A 263 -39.42 24.42 -12.58
C VAL A 263 -40.17 23.37 -13.38
N PRO A 264 -40.93 22.47 -12.72
CA PRO A 264 -41.81 21.53 -13.41
C PRO A 264 -42.74 22.26 -14.39
N ASN A 265 -43.00 21.64 -15.54
CA ASN A 265 -43.86 22.20 -16.58
C ASN A 265 -45.28 22.53 -16.08
#